data_AF-A0A951I9W4-F1
#
_entry.id   AF-A0A951I9W4-F1
#
_cell.length_a   1.000
_cell.length_b   1.000
_cell.length_c   1.000
_cell.angle_alpha   90.00
_cell.angle_beta   90.00
_cell.angle_gamma   90.00
#
_symmetry.space_group_name_H-M   'P 1'
#
loop_
_entity.id
_entity.type
_entity.pdbx_description
1 polymer ?
#
loop_
_entity_poly.entity_id
_entity_poly.type
_entity_poly.pdbx_seq_one_letter_code
_entity_poly.pdbx_strand_id
1 'polypeptide(L)'
;METITLAEVLDWLDTGSPCELTVITCDHKQKKGGEELVLKMARKHILRPADQAAISAAQPKIESKRNPGHFENSTRNMILPNGEIRKVHIRLIRQFNGKTVL
;
A
#
# COMPACT_ATOMS: atom_id res chain seq x y z
N MET A 1 8.28 -14.06 -18.94
CA MET A 1 7.64 -12.98 -18.16
C MET A 1 8.40 -12.86 -16.87
N GLU A 2 8.89 -11.67 -16.54
CA GLU A 2 9.54 -11.45 -15.24
C GLU A 2 8.49 -11.32 -14.15
N THR A 3 8.71 -12.04 -13.05
CA THR A 3 7.83 -12.06 -11.89
C THR A 3 8.56 -11.50 -10.68
N ILE A 4 7.81 -10.93 -9.74
CA ILE A 4 8.31 -10.44 -8.46
C ILE A 4 7.38 -10.89 -7.35
N THR A 5 7.91 -11.27 -6.21
CA THR A 5 7.08 -11.63 -5.07
C THR A 5 6.51 -10.39 -4.39
N LEU A 6 5.34 -10.52 -3.76
CA LEU A 6 4.79 -9.42 -2.96
C LEU A 6 5.76 -8.94 -1.88
N ALA A 7 6.56 -9.83 -1.28
CA ALA A 7 7.55 -9.46 -0.28
C ALA A 7 8.62 -8.51 -0.84
N GLU A 8 9.18 -8.82 -2.01
CA GLU A 8 10.17 -7.95 -2.67
C GLU A 8 9.58 -6.60 -3.07
N VAL A 9 8.31 -6.57 -3.48
CA VAL A 9 7.60 -5.32 -3.76
C VAL A 9 7.50 -4.46 -2.50
N LEU A 10 7.17 -5.07 -1.35
CA LEU A 10 7.06 -4.35 -0.08
C LEU A 10 8.41 -3.80 0.38
N ASP A 11 9.47 -4.59 0.29
CA ASP A 11 10.83 -4.14 0.63
C ASP A 11 11.25 -2.96 -0.25
N TRP A 12 10.92 -2.99 -1.55
CA TRP A 12 11.19 -1.86 -2.45
C TRP A 12 10.38 -0.63 -2.08
N LEU A 13 9.08 -0.77 -1.80
CA LEU A 13 8.22 0.34 -1.40
C LEU A 13 8.70 0.99 -0.10
N ASP A 14 9.29 0.21 0.81
CA ASP A 14 9.82 0.70 2.07
C ASP A 14 11.08 1.57 1.90
N THR A 15 11.79 1.44 0.77
CA THR A 15 12.88 2.37 0.41
C THR A 15 12.38 3.79 0.14
N GLY A 16 11.10 3.98 -0.18
CA GLY A 16 10.52 5.28 -0.56
C GLY A 16 10.88 5.74 -1.97
N SER A 17 11.51 4.88 -2.78
CA SER A 17 11.85 5.18 -4.18
C SER A 17 10.59 5.29 -5.06
N PRO A 18 10.57 6.18 -6.07
CA PRO A 18 9.50 6.22 -7.07
C PRO A 18 9.40 4.89 -7.84
N CYS A 19 8.18 4.45 -8.11
CA CYS A 19 7.90 3.21 -8.81
C CYS A 19 6.64 3.33 -9.66
N GLU A 20 6.46 2.39 -10.58
CA GLU A 20 5.23 2.20 -11.34
C GLU A 20 4.51 0.97 -10.82
N LEU A 21 3.21 1.11 -10.54
CA LEU A 21 2.40 0.01 -10.05
C LEU A 21 1.02 0.00 -10.65
N THR A 22 0.59 -1.19 -11.02
CA THR A 22 -0.71 -1.48 -11.60
C THR A 22 -1.54 -2.20 -10.56
N VAL A 23 -2.65 -1.61 -10.18
CA VAL A 23 -3.50 -2.10 -9.08
C VAL A 23 -4.94 -2.21 -9.54
N ILE A 24 -5.65 -3.21 -9.05
CA ILE A 24 -7.09 -3.35 -9.30
C ILE A 24 -7.83 -2.56 -8.23
N THR A 25 -8.69 -1.65 -8.64
CA THR A 25 -9.57 -0.93 -7.72
C THR A 25 -10.63 -1.89 -7.17
N CYS A 26 -11.14 -1.62 -5.97
CA CYS A 26 -12.18 -2.43 -5.36
C CYS A 26 -13.14 -1.51 -4.62
N ASP A 27 -14.44 -1.60 -4.95
CA ASP A 27 -15.47 -0.97 -4.15
C ASP A 27 -15.97 -1.96 -3.10
N HIS A 28 -15.44 -1.83 -1.88
CA HIS A 28 -15.83 -2.65 -0.75
C HIS A 28 -17.30 -2.47 -0.33
N LYS A 29 -17.90 -1.29 -0.55
CA LYS A 29 -19.30 -1.03 -0.18
C LYS A 29 -20.24 -1.80 -1.09
N GLN A 30 -19.95 -1.79 -2.39
CA GLN A 30 -20.74 -2.48 -3.40
C GLN A 30 -20.30 -3.92 -3.64
N LYS A 31 -19.21 -4.37 -3.00
CA LYS A 31 -18.59 -5.70 -3.19
C LYS A 31 -18.25 -5.99 -4.66
N LYS A 32 -17.82 -4.97 -5.40
CA LYS A 32 -17.46 -5.08 -6.82
C LYS A 32 -15.96 -4.90 -6.99
N GLY A 33 -15.36 -5.82 -7.75
CA GLY A 33 -14.05 -5.57 -8.36
C GLY A 33 -14.18 -4.38 -9.31
N GLY A 34 -13.18 -3.50 -9.28
CA GLY A 34 -13.12 -2.33 -10.13
C GLY A 34 -12.14 -2.53 -11.29
N GLU A 35 -11.75 -1.40 -11.86
CA GLU A 35 -10.88 -1.30 -13.02
C GLU A 35 -9.40 -1.34 -12.62
N GLU A 36 -8.57 -1.61 -13.61
CA GLU A 36 -7.13 -1.50 -13.51
C GLU A 36 -6.71 -0.03 -13.45
N LEU A 37 -5.92 0.31 -12.44
CA LEU A 37 -5.40 1.65 -12.19
C LEU A 37 -3.88 1.59 -12.22
N VAL A 38 -3.28 2.35 -13.15
CA VAL A 38 -1.83 2.49 -13.26
C VAL A 38 -1.39 3.74 -12.51
N LEU A 39 -0.55 3.56 -11.49
CA LEU A 39 0.07 4.64 -10.72
C LEU A 39 1.52 4.78 -11.18
N LYS A 40 1.80 5.86 -11.92
CA LYS A 40 3.13 6.17 -12.44
C LYS A 40 3.90 7.06 -11.48
N MET A 41 5.19 6.78 -11.31
CA MET A 41 6.10 7.54 -10.43
C MET A 41 5.55 7.74 -9.00
N ALA A 42 4.81 6.75 -8.50
CA ALA A 42 4.27 6.76 -7.16
C ALA A 42 5.35 6.37 -6.15
N ARG A 43 5.28 6.91 -4.92
CA ARG A 43 6.17 6.49 -3.82
C ARG A 43 5.38 6.26 -2.54
N LYS A 44 5.87 5.41 -1.65
CA LYS A 44 5.22 5.19 -0.35
C LYS A 44 5.18 6.50 0.45
N HIS A 45 4.02 6.83 1.03
CA HIS A 45 3.91 7.91 1.99
C HIS A 45 4.54 7.46 3.31
N ILE A 46 5.67 8.07 3.64
CA ILE A 46 6.37 7.84 4.91
C ILE A 46 6.00 8.99 5.85
N LEU A 47 5.27 8.67 6.92
CA LEU A 47 4.94 9.61 7.98
C LEU A 47 6.20 9.97 8.77
N ARG A 48 6.30 11.23 9.21
CA ARG A 48 7.37 11.63 10.13
C ARG A 48 7.15 10.95 11.48
N PRO A 49 8.22 10.59 12.22
CA PRO A 49 8.10 9.90 13.51
C PRO A 49 7.21 10.60 14.54
N ALA A 50 7.25 11.94 14.57
CA ALA A 50 6.42 12.74 15.47
C ALA A 50 4.91 12.61 15.16
N ASP A 51 4.55 12.64 13.87
CA ASP A 51 3.17 12.49 13.42
C ASP A 51 2.67 11.05 13.67
N GLN A 52 3.54 10.05 13.48
CA GLN A 52 3.23 8.66 13.76
C GLN A 52 2.94 8.41 15.25
N ALA A 53 3.75 8.99 16.14
CA ALA A 53 3.56 8.85 17.59
C ALA A 53 2.22 9.47 18.06
N ALA A 54 1.85 10.63 17.50
CA ALA A 54 0.58 11.28 17.81
C ALA A 54 -0.63 10.43 17.37
N ILE A 55 -0.57 9.81 16.19
CA ILE A 55 -1.63 8.92 15.69
C ILE A 55 -1.76 7.68 16.57
N SER A 56 -0.63 7.03 16.91
CA SER A 56 -0.63 5.84 17.75
C SER A 56 -1.12 6.11 19.17
N ALA A 57 -0.92 7.32 19.72
CA ALA A 57 -1.44 7.72 21.02
C ALA A 57 -2.96 7.94 21.02
N ALA A 58 -3.54 8.33 19.89
CA ALA A 58 -4.97 8.60 19.76
C ALA A 58 -5.82 7.35 19.51
N GLN A 59 -5.22 6.22 19.12
CA GLN A 59 -5.96 4.98 18.85
C GLN A 59 -6.19 4.15 20.13
N PRO A 60 -7.40 3.62 20.34
CA PRO A 60 -7.67 2.75 21.48
C PRO A 60 -6.84 1.46 21.36
N LYS A 61 -6.01 1.17 22.37
CA LYS A 61 -5.27 -0.10 22.46
C LYS A 61 -6.25 -1.26 22.67
N ILE A 62 -6.63 -1.92 21.58
CA ILE A 62 -7.33 -3.20 21.65
C ILE A 62 -6.28 -4.29 21.90
N GLU A 63 -6.03 -4.60 23.16
CA GLU A 63 -5.13 -5.68 23.58
C GLU A 63 -5.78 -7.04 23.30
N SER A 64 -5.60 -7.56 22.08
CA SER A 64 -5.81 -8.98 21.80
C SER A 64 -4.48 -9.72 21.95
N LYS A 65 -4.51 -10.86 22.66
CA LYS A 65 -3.36 -11.67 23.10
C LYS A 65 -2.41 -12.13 21.97
N ARG A 66 -2.86 -12.05 20.71
CA ARG A 66 -2.09 -12.13 19.47
C ARG A 66 -2.72 -11.15 18.49
N ASN A 67 -2.17 -9.95 18.36
CA ASN A 67 -2.56 -9.03 17.29
C ASN A 67 -1.42 -8.91 16.27
N PRO A 68 -1.48 -9.61 15.13
CA PRO A 68 -0.44 -9.54 14.09
C PRO A 68 -0.47 -8.24 13.29
N GLY A 69 -1.37 -7.29 13.60
CA GLY A 69 -1.53 -6.06 12.82
C GLY A 69 -2.01 -6.31 11.39
N HIS A 70 -2.78 -7.38 11.15
CA HIS A 70 -3.17 -7.82 9.79
C HIS A 70 -3.89 -6.74 8.97
N PHE A 71 -4.67 -5.88 9.60
CA PHE A 71 -5.40 -4.80 8.93
C PHE A 71 -4.48 -3.65 8.50
N GLU A 72 -3.57 -3.23 9.36
CA GLU A 72 -2.60 -2.15 9.07
C GLU A 72 -1.64 -2.55 7.95
N ASN A 73 -1.30 -3.84 7.87
CA ASN A 73 -0.44 -4.38 6.84
C ASN A 73 -1.13 -4.60 5.48
N SER A 74 -2.46 -4.47 5.40
CA SER A 74 -3.21 -4.77 4.17
C SER A 74 -3.22 -3.62 3.15
N THR A 75 -2.94 -2.39 3.60
CA THR A 75 -2.95 -1.20 2.74
C THR A 75 -1.68 -0.35 2.89
N ARG A 76 -1.31 0.35 1.82
CA ARG A 76 -0.20 1.31 1.79
C ARG A 76 -0.69 2.62 1.20
N ASN A 77 -0.32 3.71 1.84
CA ASN A 77 -0.57 5.04 1.30
C ASN A 77 0.56 5.38 0.32
N MET A 78 0.21 5.78 -0.89
CA MET A 78 1.12 6.14 -1.98
C MET A 78 0.92 7.61 -2.32
N ILE A 79 2.01 8.35 -2.49
CA ILE A 79 2.01 9.73 -2.98
C ILE A 79 2.24 9.68 -4.49
N LEU A 80 1.37 10.36 -5.23
CA LEU A 80 1.48 10.56 -6.67
C LEU A 80 2.28 11.83 -7.00
N PRO A 81 2.75 11.98 -8.26
CA PRO A 81 3.51 13.17 -8.66
C PRO A 81 2.79 14.51 -8.47
N ASN A 82 1.45 14.48 -8.52
CA ASN A 82 0.59 15.64 -8.26
C ASN A 82 0.44 15.97 -6.75
N GLY A 83 1.06 15.19 -5.85
CA GLY A 83 0.94 15.33 -4.40
C GLY A 83 -0.28 14.64 -3.79
N GLU A 84 -1.14 14.01 -4.60
CA GLU A 84 -2.31 13.27 -4.10
C GLU A 84 -1.87 12.00 -3.37
N ILE A 85 -2.51 11.72 -2.23
CA ILE A 85 -2.29 10.48 -1.47
C ILE A 85 -3.40 9.50 -1.85
N ARG A 86 -3.00 8.34 -2.39
CA ARG A 86 -3.91 7.22 -2.66
C ARG A 86 -3.61 6.02 -1.78
N LYS A 87 -4.67 5.43 -1.24
CA LYS A 87 -4.58 4.16 -0.50
C LYS A 87 -4.62 2.99 -1.49
N VAL A 88 -3.62 2.13 -1.41
CA VAL A 88 -3.47 0.94 -2.26
C VAL A 88 -3.57 -0.31 -1.38
N HIS A 89 -4.39 -1.28 -1.79
CA HIS A 89 -4.41 -2.60 -1.17
C HIS A 89 -3.28 -3.45 -1.75
N ILE A 90 -2.39 -3.96 -0.90
CA ILE A 90 -1.18 -4.68 -1.35
C ILE A 90 -1.52 -5.98 -2.11
N ARG A 91 -2.66 -6.60 -1.78
CA ARG A 91 -3.15 -7.81 -2.45
C ARG A 91 -3.78 -7.56 -3.82
N LEU A 92 -4.07 -6.31 -4.15
CA LEU A 92 -4.65 -5.93 -5.44
C LEU A 92 -3.59 -5.42 -6.42
N ILE A 93 -2.31 -5.47 -6.05
CA ILE A 93 -1.20 -5.14 -6.95
C ILE A 93 -1.04 -6.30 -7.95
N ARG A 94 -1.10 -5.98 -9.24
CA ARG A 94 -0.94 -6.94 -10.34
C ARG A 94 0.42 -6.84 -10.98
N GLN A 95 0.94 -5.62 -11.10
CA GLN A 95 2.26 -5.38 -11.67
C GLN A 95 3.02 -4.33 -10.88
N PHE A 96 4.33 -4.49 -10.86
CA PHE A 96 5.27 -3.59 -10.21
C PHE A 96 6.50 -3.40 -11.11
N ASN A 97 6.78 -2.17 -11.54
CA ASN A 97 7.86 -1.83 -12.47
C ASN A 97 7.93 -2.75 -13.70
N GLY A 98 6.77 -3.07 -14.29
CA GLY A 98 6.65 -3.95 -15.46
C GLY A 98 6.74 -5.46 -15.16
N LYS A 99 6.96 -5.87 -13.90
CA LYS A 99 6.99 -7.28 -13.47
C LYS A 99 5.64 -7.70 -12.90
N THR A 100 5.22 -8.93 -13.15
CA THR A 100 3.97 -9.48 -12.59
C THR A 100 4.17 -9.86 -11.13
N VAL A 101 3.27 -9.40 -10.25
CA VAL A 101 3.31 -9.75 -8.82
C VAL A 101 2.64 -11.10 -8.59
N LEU A 102 3.32 -11.98 -7.82
CA LEU A 102 2.83 -13.30 -7.40
C LEU A 102 2.11 -13.25 -6.04
#